data_AF-A0A317QIM9-F1
#
_entry.id   AF-A0A317QIM9-F1
#
_cell.length_a   1.000
_cell.length_b   1.000
_cell.length_c   1.000
_cell.angle_alpha   90.00
_cell.angle_beta   90.00
_cell.angle_gamma   90.00
#
_symmetry.space_group_name_H-M   'P 1'
#
loop_
_entity.id
_entity.type
_entity.pdbx_description
1 polymer ?
#
loop_
_entity_poly.entity_id
_entity_poly.type
_entity_poly.pdbx_seq_one_letter_code
_entity_poly.pdbx_strand_id
1 'polypeptide(L)'
;MTTALDTRPAARARHVAVAVVAGAAVGLLVLAPDLVGEHGRLVAVLVLQAVLVAGWVPATAAAGAGGVTVLGAAAAVGADLAVGPLAPSGDQPGPGLLLAVAGPALIAAVLHQMLRRPPRTDVVGSLGSVALLVAAVCALALLLLPDVPGDEGDVAGSPLVVVGAALVAGHLVDAVLPRPAVADGADRGVPGLLAAVVAGVAVALSGSGTAELVDVVSGTTTGLVLGLVAALAGTAASFVLGDWRGRGAAAGGVAVEAVLPLAVCAPVLLALAVV
;
A
#
# COMPACT_ATOMS: atom_id res chain seq x y z
N MET A 1 3.53 -30.11 -22.77
CA MET A 1 3.02 -30.70 -21.49
C MET A 1 4.01 -30.40 -20.37
N THR A 2 4.10 -29.13 -19.96
CA THR A 2 5.06 -28.64 -18.95
C THR A 2 4.41 -27.47 -18.22
N THR A 3 3.43 -27.69 -17.34
CA THR A 3 2.76 -26.56 -16.66
C THR A 3 2.16 -26.81 -15.27
N ALA A 4 2.17 -28.02 -14.71
CA ALA A 4 1.53 -28.26 -13.40
C ALA A 4 2.51 -28.26 -12.21
N LEU A 5 3.80 -28.55 -12.42
CA LEU A 5 4.77 -28.70 -11.32
C LEU A 5 5.65 -27.46 -11.09
N ASP A 6 5.81 -26.59 -12.09
CA ASP A 6 6.64 -25.37 -11.99
C ASP A 6 5.95 -24.17 -11.30
N THR A 7 4.67 -24.28 -10.95
CA THR A 7 3.88 -23.15 -10.42
C THR A 7 4.10 -22.92 -8.92
N ARG A 8 4.37 -23.97 -8.15
CA ARG A 8 4.51 -23.87 -6.68
C ARG A 8 5.78 -23.13 -6.26
N PRO A 9 6.99 -23.43 -6.79
CA PRO A 9 8.21 -22.72 -6.39
C PRO A 9 8.16 -21.23 -6.76
N ALA A 10 7.67 -20.89 -7.95
CA ALA A 10 7.54 -19.51 -8.42
C ALA A 10 6.55 -18.70 -7.56
N ALA A 11 5.41 -19.30 -7.18
CA ALA A 11 4.46 -18.66 -6.27
C ALA A 11 5.10 -18.42 -4.89
N ARG A 12 5.80 -19.40 -4.32
CA ARG A 12 6.51 -19.22 -3.04
C ARG A 12 7.54 -18.09 -3.10
N ALA A 13 8.38 -18.07 -4.14
CA ALA A 13 9.39 -17.04 -4.33
C ALA A 13 8.76 -15.63 -4.40
N ARG A 14 7.62 -15.49 -5.09
CA ARG A 14 6.87 -14.23 -5.12
C ARG A 14 6.39 -13.80 -3.74
N HIS A 15 5.73 -14.68 -2.97
CA HIS A 15 5.26 -14.31 -1.63
C HIS A 15 6.42 -13.91 -0.71
N VAL A 16 7.55 -14.61 -0.78
CA VAL A 16 8.75 -14.22 -0.02
C VAL A 16 9.25 -12.86 -0.48
N ALA A 17 9.34 -12.61 -1.80
CA ALA A 17 9.77 -11.33 -2.33
C ALA A 17 8.84 -10.18 -1.87
N VAL A 18 7.52 -10.39 -1.91
CA VAL A 18 6.53 -9.40 -1.43
C VAL A 18 6.68 -9.17 0.06
N ALA A 19 6.86 -10.22 0.87
CA ALA A 19 7.10 -10.08 2.30
C ALA A 19 8.36 -9.24 2.58
N VAL A 20 9.47 -9.50 1.87
CA VAL A 20 10.71 -8.72 2.02
C VAL A 20 10.50 -7.27 1.62
N VAL A 21 9.84 -6.99 0.49
CA VAL A 21 9.61 -5.62 0.02
C VAL A 21 8.64 -4.87 0.95
N ALA A 22 7.60 -5.53 1.46
CA ALA A 22 6.67 -4.94 2.43
C ALA A 22 7.38 -4.62 3.76
N GLY A 23 8.19 -5.55 4.27
CA GLY A 23 9.00 -5.31 5.46
C GLY A 23 10.01 -4.18 5.26
N ALA A 24 10.67 -4.11 4.11
CA ALA A 24 11.59 -3.03 3.76
C ALA A 24 10.87 -1.68 3.62
N ALA A 25 9.66 -1.65 3.04
CA ALA A 25 8.85 -0.44 2.90
C ALA A 25 8.45 0.14 4.27
N VAL A 26 8.00 -0.73 5.20
CA VAL A 26 7.67 -0.32 6.56
C VAL A 26 8.92 0.07 7.34
N GLY A 27 10.01 -0.70 7.23
CA GLY A 27 11.29 -0.34 7.82
C GLY A 27 11.80 1.01 7.33
N LEU A 28 11.63 1.33 6.04
CA LEU A 28 11.97 2.63 5.48
C LEU A 28 11.13 3.75 6.11
N LEU A 29 9.81 3.58 6.23
CA LEU A 29 8.94 4.59 6.84
C LEU A 29 9.26 4.85 8.31
N VAL A 30 9.61 3.80 9.05
CA VAL A 30 9.82 3.89 10.50
C VAL A 30 11.24 4.32 10.86
N LEU A 31 12.25 3.93 10.07
CA LEU A 31 13.65 4.23 10.37
C LEU A 31 14.20 5.46 9.65
N ALA A 32 13.61 5.89 8.53
CA ALA A 32 14.12 7.05 7.79
C ALA A 32 14.11 8.36 8.60
N PRO A 33 13.10 8.68 9.44
CA PRO A 33 13.11 9.88 10.28
C PRO A 33 14.36 9.96 11.17
N ASP A 34 14.74 8.85 11.82
CA ASP A 34 15.92 8.79 12.67
C ASP A 34 17.25 8.91 11.89
N LEU A 35 17.28 8.42 10.65
CA LEU A 35 18.49 8.37 9.82
C LEU A 35 18.74 9.65 9.02
N VAL A 36 17.68 10.37 8.62
CA VAL A 36 17.73 11.50 7.68
C VAL A 36 17.15 12.79 8.29
N GLY A 37 16.69 12.74 9.54
CA GLY A 37 16.12 13.88 10.27
C GLY A 37 14.73 14.26 9.78
N GLU A 38 14.41 15.56 9.86
CA GLU A 38 13.08 16.13 9.58
C GLU A 38 12.48 15.76 8.22
N HIS A 39 13.32 15.40 7.24
CA HIS A 39 12.89 15.04 5.88
C HIS A 39 12.82 13.53 5.64
N GLY A 40 13.19 12.69 6.62
CA GLY A 40 13.28 11.25 6.46
C GLY A 40 11.96 10.59 6.04
N ARG A 41 10.86 10.98 6.68
CA ARG A 41 9.52 10.49 6.34
C ARG A 41 9.09 10.90 4.93
N LEU A 42 9.38 12.13 4.52
CA LEU A 42 9.15 12.62 3.15
C LEU A 42 9.92 11.79 2.13
N VAL A 43 11.21 11.55 2.36
CA VAL A 43 12.04 10.71 1.47
C VAL A 43 11.48 9.28 1.38
N ALA A 44 11.04 8.70 2.50
CA ALA A 44 10.43 7.38 2.52
C ALA A 44 9.14 7.32 1.67
N VAL A 45 8.23 8.28 1.84
CA VAL A 45 6.98 8.37 1.05
C VAL A 45 7.27 8.56 -0.44
N LEU A 46 8.18 9.46 -0.79
CA LEU A 46 8.62 9.68 -2.19
C LEU A 46 9.13 8.39 -2.83
N VAL A 47 9.96 7.63 -2.12
CA VAL A 47 10.48 6.34 -2.58
C VAL A 47 9.35 5.34 -2.80
N LEU A 48 8.40 5.23 -1.86
CA LEU A 48 7.27 4.31 -1.98
C LEU A 48 6.33 4.68 -3.13
N GLN A 49 6.03 5.97 -3.30
CA GLN A 49 5.24 6.46 -4.43
C GLN A 49 5.94 6.17 -5.76
N ALA A 50 7.26 6.43 -5.86
CA ALA A 50 8.03 6.15 -7.05
C ALA A 50 8.04 4.65 -7.38
N VAL A 51 8.25 3.79 -6.38
CA VAL A 51 8.18 2.32 -6.52
C VAL A 51 6.81 1.88 -7.00
N LEU A 52 5.74 2.44 -6.42
CA LEU A 52 4.37 2.12 -6.81
C LEU A 52 4.08 2.54 -8.25
N VAL A 53 4.40 3.78 -8.64
CA VAL A 53 4.19 4.29 -10.00
C VAL A 53 5.01 3.51 -11.03
N ALA A 54 6.28 3.23 -10.73
CA ALA A 54 7.16 2.47 -11.60
C ALA A 54 6.72 1.00 -11.73
N GLY A 55 6.21 0.41 -10.65
CA GLY A 55 5.67 -0.95 -10.63
C GLY A 55 4.31 -1.09 -11.31
N TRP A 56 3.50 -0.03 -11.31
CA TRP A 56 2.09 -0.08 -11.74
C TRP A 56 1.89 -0.50 -13.19
N VAL A 57 2.54 0.18 -14.12
CA VAL A 57 2.42 -0.07 -15.57
C VAL A 57 2.85 -1.49 -15.94
N PRO A 58 4.05 -1.98 -15.52
CA PRO A 58 4.44 -3.36 -15.78
C PRO A 58 3.50 -4.38 -15.13
N ALA A 59 2.92 -4.07 -13.97
CA ALA A 59 2.03 -4.97 -13.25
C ALA A 59 0.62 -5.08 -13.86
N THR A 60 0.10 -3.98 -14.41
CA THR A 60 -1.28 -3.89 -14.93
C THR A 60 -1.35 -3.91 -16.46
N ALA A 61 -0.20 -3.94 -17.15
CA ALA A 61 -0.11 -3.81 -18.60
C ALA A 61 -0.93 -2.61 -19.14
N ALA A 62 -0.87 -1.49 -18.40
CA ALA A 62 -1.76 -0.36 -18.60
C ALA A 62 -1.69 0.18 -20.04
N ALA A 63 -2.85 0.26 -20.67
CA ALA A 63 -2.98 0.76 -22.01
C ALA A 63 -2.70 2.28 -22.00
N GLY A 64 -1.63 2.73 -22.65
CA GLY A 64 -1.18 4.13 -22.57
C GLY A 64 -0.16 4.38 -21.46
N ALA A 65 0.57 3.34 -21.06
CA ALA A 65 1.73 3.33 -20.16
C ALA A 65 2.35 4.71 -19.84
N GLY A 66 2.90 5.40 -20.85
CA GLY A 66 3.56 6.70 -20.64
C GLY A 66 2.66 7.76 -20.01
N GLY A 67 1.41 7.87 -20.44
CA GLY A 67 0.45 8.80 -19.83
C GLY A 67 0.05 8.40 -18.41
N VAL A 68 -0.10 7.10 -18.15
CA VAL A 68 -0.39 6.58 -16.79
C VAL A 68 0.77 6.86 -15.84
N THR A 69 2.00 6.63 -16.27
CA THR A 69 3.21 6.95 -15.48
C THR A 69 3.31 8.44 -15.20
N VAL A 70 3.10 9.30 -16.21
CA VAL A 70 3.15 10.76 -16.03
C VAL A 70 2.05 11.23 -15.08
N LEU A 71 0.82 10.73 -15.21
CA LEU A 71 -0.28 11.08 -14.30
C LEU A 71 -0.01 10.63 -12.87
N GLY A 72 0.48 9.40 -12.67
CA GLY A 72 0.83 8.89 -11.34
C GLY A 72 1.96 9.69 -10.70
N ALA A 73 3.03 10.00 -11.45
CA ALA A 73 4.14 10.81 -10.95
C ALA A 73 3.72 12.26 -10.64
N ALA A 74 2.90 12.87 -11.51
CA ALA A 74 2.38 14.21 -11.27
C ALA A 74 1.46 14.26 -10.04
N ALA A 75 0.64 13.23 -9.83
CA ALA A 75 -0.21 13.11 -8.64
C ALA A 75 0.62 12.92 -7.36
N ALA A 76 1.67 12.08 -7.39
CA ALA A 76 2.60 11.90 -6.28
C ALA A 76 3.27 13.24 -5.89
N VAL A 77 3.88 13.92 -6.85
CA VAL A 77 4.49 15.24 -6.62
C VAL A 77 3.47 16.25 -6.11
N GLY A 78 2.27 16.30 -6.71
CA GLY A 78 1.20 17.20 -6.27
C GLY A 78 0.75 16.92 -4.84
N ALA A 79 0.61 15.65 -4.45
CA ALA A 79 0.20 15.23 -3.12
C ALA A 79 1.24 15.61 -2.07
N ASP A 80 2.51 15.34 -2.34
CA ASP A 80 3.62 15.65 -1.42
C ASP A 80 3.82 17.16 -1.26
N LEU A 81 3.68 17.91 -2.35
CA LEU A 81 3.73 19.37 -2.30
C LEU A 81 2.55 19.95 -1.52
N ALA A 82 1.35 19.38 -1.65
CA ALA A 82 0.15 19.84 -0.97
C ALA A 82 0.18 19.59 0.54
N VAL A 83 0.79 18.48 0.98
CA VAL A 83 0.86 18.10 2.41
C VAL A 83 2.16 18.58 3.07
N GLY A 84 3.25 18.71 2.32
CA GLY A 84 4.54 19.15 2.85
C GLY A 84 4.80 20.65 2.68
N PRO A 85 5.74 21.07 1.81
CA PRO A 85 6.35 22.39 1.84
C PRO A 85 5.45 23.56 1.38
N LEU A 86 4.34 23.30 0.68
CA LEU A 86 3.41 24.36 0.24
C LEU A 86 2.19 24.50 1.15
N ALA A 87 2.12 23.77 2.27
CA ALA A 87 1.07 23.99 3.25
C ALA A 87 1.10 25.45 3.72
N PRO A 88 -0.02 26.21 3.63
CA PRO A 88 -0.06 27.61 4.04
C PRO A 88 0.48 27.76 5.45
N SER A 89 1.49 28.60 5.62
CA SER A 89 2.19 28.81 6.90
C SER A 89 1.22 29.38 7.94
N GLY A 90 0.50 28.52 8.65
CA GLY A 90 -0.51 28.90 9.64
C GLY A 90 -1.60 27.85 9.87
N ASP A 91 -1.98 27.08 8.86
CA ASP A 91 -2.96 26.00 8.98
C ASP A 91 -2.29 24.63 8.82
N GLN A 92 -2.56 23.71 9.74
CA GLN A 92 -2.13 22.32 9.57
C GLN A 92 -2.82 21.75 8.31
N PRO A 93 -2.05 21.19 7.35
CA PRO A 93 -2.64 20.64 6.14
C PRO A 93 -3.61 19.52 6.52
N GLY A 94 -4.88 19.63 6.11
CA GLY A 94 -5.87 18.58 6.33
C GLY A 94 -5.87 17.57 5.18
N PRO A 95 -6.41 16.35 5.38
CA PRO A 95 -6.51 15.32 4.33
C PRO A 95 -7.35 15.79 3.12
N GLY A 96 -8.24 16.77 3.32
CA GLY A 96 -9.04 17.38 2.26
C GLY A 96 -8.24 18.03 1.13
N LEU A 97 -6.99 18.47 1.39
CA LEU A 97 -6.12 19.06 0.37
C LEU A 97 -5.79 18.07 -0.76
N LEU A 98 -5.77 16.76 -0.47
CA LEU A 98 -5.52 15.74 -1.49
C LEU A 98 -6.64 15.66 -2.52
N LEU A 99 -7.85 16.16 -2.24
CA LEU A 99 -8.91 16.27 -3.24
C LEU A 99 -8.56 17.27 -4.35
N ALA A 100 -7.79 18.32 -4.02
CA ALA A 100 -7.29 19.28 -4.99
C ALA A 100 -6.24 18.67 -5.94
N VAL A 101 -5.67 17.51 -5.58
CA VAL A 101 -4.75 16.74 -6.43
C VAL A 101 -5.51 15.64 -7.18
N ALA A 102 -6.29 14.83 -6.46
CA ALA A 102 -7.02 13.70 -7.01
C ALA A 102 -8.08 14.12 -8.03
N GLY A 103 -8.83 15.20 -7.76
CA GLY A 103 -9.87 15.70 -8.67
C GLY A 103 -9.34 16.07 -10.06
N PRO A 104 -8.37 16.98 -10.16
CA PRO A 104 -7.71 17.31 -11.43
C PRO A 104 -7.02 16.11 -12.09
N ALA A 105 -6.40 15.21 -11.32
CA ALA A 105 -5.77 14.01 -11.86
C ALA A 105 -6.79 13.08 -12.55
N LEU A 106 -8.00 12.94 -11.99
CA LEU A 106 -9.09 12.19 -12.63
C LEU A 106 -9.58 12.86 -13.91
N ILE A 107 -9.72 14.20 -13.92
CA ILE A 107 -10.05 14.95 -15.14
C ILE A 107 -8.97 14.72 -16.21
N ALA A 108 -7.70 14.82 -15.82
CA ALA A 108 -6.57 14.58 -16.71
C ALA A 108 -6.52 13.13 -17.23
N ALA A 109 -6.93 12.15 -16.42
CA ALA A 109 -7.07 10.76 -16.85
C ALA A 109 -8.17 10.61 -17.91
N VAL A 110 -9.32 11.26 -17.75
CA VAL A 110 -10.39 11.27 -18.75
C VAL A 110 -9.92 11.92 -20.05
N LEU A 111 -9.26 13.08 -19.96
CA LEU A 111 -8.68 13.76 -21.13
C LEU A 111 -7.63 12.89 -21.84
N HIS A 112 -6.77 12.21 -21.07
CA HIS A 112 -5.80 11.27 -21.60
C HIS A 112 -6.48 10.14 -22.39
N GLN A 113 -7.58 9.56 -21.88
CA GLN A 113 -8.36 8.56 -22.60
C GLN A 113 -9.01 9.13 -23.87
N MET A 114 -9.54 10.35 -23.82
CA MET A 114 -10.16 11.03 -24.96
C MET A 114 -9.18 11.38 -26.08
N LEU A 115 -7.92 11.65 -25.75
CA LEU A 115 -6.87 11.98 -26.72
C LEU A 115 -6.18 10.72 -27.29
N ARG A 116 -6.42 9.56 -26.69
CA ARG A 116 -5.80 8.30 -27.12
C ARG A 116 -6.35 7.82 -28.46
N ARG A 117 -5.44 7.37 -29.33
CA ARG A 117 -5.77 6.86 -30.67
C ARG A 117 -6.63 5.58 -30.58
N PRO A 118 -7.68 5.43 -31.40
CA PRO A 118 -8.48 4.20 -31.46
C PRO A 118 -7.67 2.97 -31.91
N PRO A 119 -8.11 1.73 -31.59
CA PRO A 119 -9.34 1.37 -30.87
C PRO A 119 -9.20 1.50 -29.34
N ARG A 120 -10.28 1.91 -28.68
CA ARG A 120 -10.37 2.01 -27.21
C ARG A 120 -11.11 0.79 -26.69
N THR A 121 -10.40 -0.12 -26.07
CA THR A 121 -10.97 -1.27 -25.38
C THR A 121 -10.86 -1.05 -23.87
N ASP A 122 -11.89 -1.42 -23.13
CA ASP A 122 -11.91 -1.38 -21.65
C ASP A 122 -11.58 -0.01 -21.03
N VAL A 123 -12.34 1.02 -21.41
CA VAL A 123 -12.17 2.39 -20.89
C VAL A 123 -12.42 2.43 -19.37
N VAL A 124 -13.39 1.65 -18.88
CA VAL A 124 -13.74 1.61 -17.45
C VAL A 124 -12.61 1.00 -16.63
N GLY A 125 -12.06 -0.15 -17.05
CA GLY A 125 -10.91 -0.76 -16.38
C GLY A 125 -9.67 0.14 -16.42
N SER A 126 -9.44 0.82 -17.55
CA SER A 126 -8.32 1.76 -17.67
C SER A 126 -8.47 2.99 -16.78
N LEU A 127 -9.66 3.60 -16.69
CA LEU A 127 -9.93 4.72 -15.78
C LEU A 127 -9.87 4.27 -14.32
N GLY A 128 -10.43 3.11 -13.99
CA GLY A 128 -10.37 2.54 -12.64
C GLY A 128 -8.94 2.27 -12.18
N SER A 129 -8.09 1.75 -13.08
CA SER A 129 -6.66 1.52 -12.80
C SER A 129 -5.91 2.84 -12.51
N VAL A 130 -6.13 3.88 -13.31
CA VAL A 130 -5.51 5.19 -13.06
C VAL A 130 -6.05 5.83 -11.78
N ALA A 131 -7.36 5.75 -11.54
CA ALA A 131 -7.98 6.26 -10.33
C ALA A 131 -7.42 5.57 -9.08
N LEU A 132 -7.25 4.26 -9.12
CA LEU A 132 -6.66 3.49 -8.02
C LEU A 132 -5.19 3.87 -7.79
N LEU A 133 -4.39 4.03 -8.85
CA LEU A 133 -3.00 4.52 -8.73
C LEU A 133 -2.94 5.90 -8.07
N VAL A 134 -3.75 6.84 -8.57
CA VAL A 134 -3.82 8.22 -8.03
C VAL A 134 -4.27 8.20 -6.57
N ALA A 135 -5.31 7.44 -6.24
CA ALA A 135 -5.78 7.30 -4.86
C ALA A 135 -4.71 6.71 -3.95
N ALA A 136 -3.97 5.71 -4.41
CA ALA A 136 -2.91 5.07 -3.63
C ALA A 136 -1.71 6.01 -3.38
N VAL A 137 -1.25 6.77 -4.38
CA VAL A 137 -0.15 7.74 -4.16
C VAL A 137 -0.58 8.89 -3.25
N CYS A 138 -1.81 9.39 -3.40
CA CYS A 138 -2.37 10.38 -2.48
C CYS A 138 -2.51 9.80 -1.06
N ALA A 139 -2.96 8.55 -0.92
CA ALA A 139 -3.07 7.90 0.38
C ALA A 139 -1.69 7.75 1.05
N LEU A 140 -0.62 7.44 0.32
CA LEU A 140 0.74 7.44 0.87
C LEU A 140 1.16 8.83 1.39
N ALA A 141 0.75 9.91 0.73
CA ALA A 141 1.03 11.27 1.19
C ALA A 141 0.32 11.62 2.51
N LEU A 142 -0.76 10.92 2.89
CA LEU A 142 -1.38 11.08 4.22
C LEU A 142 -0.41 10.74 5.35
N LEU A 143 0.58 9.87 5.10
CA LEU A 143 1.58 9.52 6.11
C LEU A 143 2.47 10.73 6.49
N LEU A 144 2.50 11.78 5.66
CA LEU A 144 3.23 13.03 5.93
C LEU A 144 2.46 14.00 6.83
N LEU A 145 1.19 13.71 7.14
CA LEU A 145 0.40 14.55 8.04
C LEU A 145 0.93 14.43 9.48
N PRO A 146 0.96 15.55 10.22
CA PRO A 146 1.55 15.58 11.57
C PRO A 146 0.83 14.66 12.55
N ASP A 147 -0.47 14.45 12.35
CA ASP A 147 -1.28 13.60 13.23
C ASP A 147 -1.00 12.11 13.02
N VAL A 148 -0.27 11.69 11.98
CA VAL A 148 -0.02 10.25 11.75
C VAL A 148 1.14 9.76 12.64
N PRO A 149 0.86 8.89 13.63
CA PRO A 149 1.83 8.48 14.65
C PRO A 149 3.08 7.83 14.07
N GLY A 150 4.23 8.15 14.67
CA GLY A 150 5.54 7.54 14.36
C GLY A 150 6.71 8.51 14.27
N ASP A 151 6.52 9.80 14.57
CA ASP A 151 7.62 10.79 14.61
C ASP A 151 8.07 11.14 16.04
N GLU A 152 7.33 10.72 17.07
CA GLU A 152 7.70 10.90 18.48
C GLU A 152 7.52 9.58 19.25
N GLY A 153 8.59 8.84 19.52
CA GLY A 153 8.58 7.72 20.47
C GLY A 153 9.19 6.39 20.01
N ASP A 154 8.94 5.35 20.80
CA ASP A 154 9.42 3.98 20.62
C ASP A 154 8.93 3.39 19.28
N VAL A 155 9.87 3.10 18.39
CA VAL A 155 9.67 2.41 17.10
C VAL A 155 8.79 1.16 17.25
N ALA A 156 8.94 0.42 18.35
CA ALA A 156 8.16 -0.81 18.58
C ALA A 156 6.66 -0.55 18.80
N GLY A 157 6.28 0.65 19.25
CA GLY A 157 4.89 1.08 19.43
C GLY A 157 4.23 1.63 18.17
N SER A 158 4.96 1.78 17.06
CA SER A 158 4.43 2.41 15.85
C SER A 158 3.35 1.53 15.19
N PRO A 159 2.16 2.07 14.87
CA PRO A 159 1.13 1.32 14.16
C PRO A 159 1.52 0.95 12.72
N LEU A 160 2.57 1.56 12.16
CA LEU A 160 3.17 1.11 10.91
C LEU A 160 3.82 -0.28 11.06
N VAL A 161 4.43 -0.57 12.22
CA VAL A 161 5.01 -1.89 12.51
C VAL A 161 3.92 -2.95 12.59
N VAL A 162 2.74 -2.60 13.12
CA VAL A 162 1.55 -3.47 13.13
C VAL A 162 1.14 -3.84 11.69
N VAL A 163 1.04 -2.85 10.80
CA VAL A 163 0.72 -3.06 9.38
C VAL A 163 1.80 -3.92 8.70
N GLY A 164 3.08 -3.62 8.93
CA GLY A 164 4.20 -4.37 8.38
C GLY A 164 4.20 -5.84 8.81
N ALA A 165 4.03 -6.09 10.10
CA ALA A 165 3.94 -7.44 10.64
C ALA A 165 2.78 -8.23 10.04
N ALA A 166 1.61 -7.61 9.89
CA ALA A 166 0.45 -8.23 9.26
C ALA A 166 0.75 -8.61 7.79
N LEU A 167 1.31 -7.70 7.01
CA LEU A 167 1.65 -7.94 5.59
C LEU A 167 2.70 -9.06 5.45
N VAL A 168 3.78 -8.97 6.21
CA VAL A 168 4.88 -9.94 6.19
C VAL A 168 4.38 -11.32 6.61
N ALA A 169 3.71 -11.44 7.76
CA ALA A 169 3.21 -12.71 8.26
C ALA A 169 2.24 -13.36 7.28
N GLY A 170 1.31 -12.59 6.71
CA GLY A 170 0.35 -13.13 5.76
C GLY A 170 1.01 -13.68 4.49
N HIS A 171 2.00 -12.98 3.94
CA HIS A 171 2.74 -13.48 2.77
C HIS A 171 3.62 -14.69 3.11
N LEU A 172 4.31 -14.69 4.26
CA LEU A 172 5.16 -15.81 4.66
C LEU A 172 4.33 -17.08 4.93
N VAL A 173 3.17 -16.95 5.57
CA VAL A 173 2.27 -18.08 5.81
C VAL A 173 1.74 -18.64 4.49
N ASP A 174 1.32 -17.78 3.56
CA ASP A 174 0.95 -18.23 2.23
C ASP A 174 2.15 -18.88 1.50
N ALA A 175 3.40 -18.44 1.72
CA ALA A 175 4.56 -19.10 1.13
C ALA A 175 4.76 -20.55 1.61
N VAL A 176 4.35 -20.89 2.83
CA VAL A 176 4.67 -22.19 3.46
C VAL A 176 3.48 -23.14 3.47
N LEU A 177 2.28 -22.65 3.84
CA LEU A 177 1.10 -23.47 4.04
C LEU A 177 0.31 -23.74 2.75
N PRO A 178 -0.48 -24.83 2.70
CA PRO A 178 -1.48 -25.01 1.66
C PRO A 178 -2.46 -23.83 1.63
N ARG A 179 -2.82 -23.37 0.43
CA ARG A 179 -3.65 -22.17 0.22
C ARG A 179 -5.02 -22.58 -0.30
N PRO A 180 -6.01 -22.86 0.57
CA PRO A 180 -7.39 -22.75 0.13
C PRO A 180 -7.61 -21.30 -0.29
N ALA A 181 -7.80 -21.09 -1.60
CA ALA A 181 -7.98 -19.75 -2.16
C ALA A 181 -9.23 -19.11 -1.57
N VAL A 182 -9.17 -17.82 -1.27
CA VAL A 182 -10.32 -17.08 -0.73
C VAL A 182 -11.42 -16.94 -1.78
N ALA A 183 -11.04 -16.78 -3.05
CA ALA A 183 -11.92 -16.90 -4.20
C ALA A 183 -11.09 -17.28 -5.45
N ASP A 184 -11.78 -17.60 -6.55
CA ASP A 184 -11.12 -17.88 -7.82
C ASP A 184 -10.29 -16.67 -8.29
N GLY A 185 -9.02 -16.90 -8.62
CA GLY A 185 -8.08 -15.86 -9.08
C GLY A 185 -7.27 -15.15 -7.99
N ALA A 186 -7.63 -15.34 -6.70
CA ALA A 186 -6.84 -14.83 -5.57
C ALA A 186 -5.57 -15.66 -5.34
N ASP A 187 -4.42 -15.00 -5.20
CA ASP A 187 -3.18 -15.70 -4.80
C ASP A 187 -3.06 -15.84 -3.27
N ARG A 188 -3.81 -15.03 -2.52
CA ARG A 188 -3.86 -15.05 -1.06
C ARG A 188 -4.75 -16.19 -0.56
N GLY A 189 -4.27 -16.92 0.44
CA GLY A 189 -5.01 -17.99 1.10
C GLY A 189 -5.71 -17.52 2.38
N VAL A 190 -6.73 -18.26 2.80
CA VAL A 190 -7.37 -18.05 4.13
C VAL A 190 -6.35 -18.09 5.28
N PRO A 191 -5.35 -19.01 5.31
CA PRO A 191 -4.36 -19.05 6.37
C PRO A 191 -3.50 -17.78 6.45
N GLY A 192 -3.05 -17.24 5.31
CA GLY A 192 -2.29 -16.00 5.26
C GLY A 192 -3.11 -14.78 5.72
N LEU A 193 -4.40 -14.74 5.41
CA LEU A 193 -5.31 -13.70 5.89
C LEU A 193 -5.42 -13.73 7.43
N LEU A 194 -5.71 -14.91 7.99
CA LEU A 194 -5.81 -15.07 9.45
C LEU A 194 -4.48 -14.75 10.15
N ALA A 195 -3.36 -15.20 9.58
CA ALA A 195 -2.04 -14.91 10.12
C ALA A 195 -1.72 -13.40 10.14
N ALA A 196 -2.13 -12.66 9.10
CA ALA A 196 -1.96 -11.21 9.06
C ALA A 196 -2.72 -10.52 10.20
N VAL A 197 -3.98 -10.91 10.45
CA VAL A 197 -4.80 -10.37 11.54
C VAL A 197 -4.17 -10.70 12.90
N VAL A 198 -3.80 -11.96 13.12
CA VAL A 198 -3.18 -12.40 14.39
C VAL A 198 -1.85 -11.68 14.64
N ALA A 199 -1.02 -11.52 13.61
CA ALA A 199 0.24 -10.79 13.73
C ALA A 199 0.02 -9.31 14.06
N GLY A 200 -0.98 -8.66 13.44
CA GLY A 200 -1.36 -7.29 13.78
C GLY A 200 -1.76 -7.14 15.24
N VAL A 201 -2.66 -8.01 15.73
CA VAL A 201 -3.07 -8.04 17.15
C VAL A 201 -1.89 -8.29 18.09
N ALA A 202 -1.04 -9.27 17.78
CA ALA A 202 0.11 -9.61 18.63
C ALA A 202 1.12 -8.45 18.75
N VAL A 203 1.43 -7.79 17.64
CA VAL A 203 2.35 -6.64 17.64
C VAL A 203 1.74 -5.44 18.36
N ALA A 204 0.46 -5.13 18.11
CA ALA A 204 -0.21 -4.03 18.79
C ALA A 204 -0.29 -4.25 20.31
N LEU A 205 -0.55 -5.48 20.77
CA LEU A 205 -0.52 -5.83 22.20
C LEU A 205 0.88 -5.73 22.80
N SER A 206 1.92 -6.08 22.03
CA SER A 206 3.29 -5.96 22.51
C SER A 206 3.73 -4.50 22.72
N GLY A 207 3.22 -3.57 21.90
CA GLY A 207 3.51 -2.14 22.01
C GLY A 207 2.64 -1.39 23.02
N SER A 208 1.36 -1.79 23.18
CA SER A 208 0.44 -1.14 24.14
C SER A 208 0.62 -1.60 25.58
N GLY A 209 1.19 -2.79 25.79
CA GLY A 209 1.32 -3.38 27.12
C GLY A 209 0.08 -4.16 27.56
N THR A 210 0.18 -4.79 28.74
CA THR A 210 -0.88 -5.65 29.30
C THR A 210 -1.17 -5.34 30.77
N ALA A 211 -0.73 -4.17 31.22
CA ALA A 211 -0.84 -3.77 32.63
C ALA A 211 -2.30 -3.43 32.99
N GLU A 212 -2.99 -2.70 32.11
CA GLU A 212 -4.39 -2.33 32.31
C GLU A 212 -5.32 -2.95 31.26
N LEU A 213 -6.60 -3.12 31.61
CA LEU A 213 -7.61 -3.61 30.67
C LEU A 213 -7.76 -2.66 29.46
N VAL A 214 -7.61 -1.36 29.69
CA VAL A 214 -7.69 -0.33 28.63
C VAL A 214 -6.58 -0.54 27.61
N ASP A 215 -5.34 -0.83 28.04
CA ASP A 215 -4.21 -1.12 27.14
C ASP A 215 -4.49 -2.34 26.28
N VAL A 216 -4.96 -3.43 26.89
CA VAL A 216 -5.30 -4.68 26.19
C VAL A 216 -6.41 -4.46 25.17
N VAL A 217 -7.47 -3.73 25.55
CA VAL A 217 -8.59 -3.44 24.64
C VAL A 217 -8.11 -2.57 23.48
N SER A 218 -7.37 -1.49 23.75
CA SER A 218 -6.85 -0.57 22.74
C SER A 218 -5.87 -1.25 21.77
N GLY A 219 -4.94 -2.05 22.30
CA GLY A 219 -3.99 -2.83 21.51
C GLY A 219 -4.71 -3.86 20.64
N THR A 220 -5.70 -4.57 21.20
CA THR A 220 -6.47 -5.57 20.45
C THR A 220 -7.29 -4.93 19.34
N THR A 221 -7.99 -3.81 19.60
CA THR A 221 -8.81 -3.13 18.59
C THR A 221 -7.94 -2.55 17.48
N THR A 222 -6.85 -1.87 17.84
CA THR A 222 -5.90 -1.28 16.88
C THR A 222 -5.29 -2.36 15.99
N GLY A 223 -4.77 -3.44 16.60
CA GLY A 223 -4.16 -4.55 15.87
C GLY A 223 -5.16 -5.31 14.99
N LEU A 224 -6.40 -5.48 15.45
CA LEU A 224 -7.47 -6.11 14.68
C LEU A 224 -7.85 -5.26 13.46
N VAL A 225 -8.07 -3.96 13.64
CA VAL A 225 -8.43 -3.05 12.55
C VAL A 225 -7.32 -2.97 11.51
N LEU A 226 -6.08 -2.69 11.92
CA LEU A 226 -4.96 -2.56 11.00
C LEU A 226 -4.60 -3.89 10.34
N GLY A 227 -4.59 -4.98 11.11
CA GLY A 227 -4.33 -6.33 10.59
C GLY A 227 -5.37 -6.76 9.56
N LEU A 228 -6.66 -6.49 9.83
CA LEU A 228 -7.75 -6.80 8.89
C LEU A 228 -7.68 -5.96 7.63
N VAL A 229 -7.48 -4.64 7.74
CA VAL A 229 -7.35 -3.75 6.58
C VAL A 229 -6.15 -4.14 5.72
N ALA A 230 -4.99 -4.40 6.33
CA ALA A 230 -3.80 -4.86 5.61
C ALA A 230 -4.04 -6.20 4.90
N ALA A 231 -4.71 -7.14 5.55
CA ALA A 231 -5.03 -8.43 4.97
C ALA A 231 -6.00 -8.32 3.79
N LEU A 232 -7.09 -7.55 3.94
CA LEU A 232 -8.08 -7.31 2.89
C LEU A 232 -7.46 -6.54 1.72
N ALA A 233 -6.66 -5.50 1.98
CA ALA A 233 -5.98 -4.75 0.93
C ALA A 233 -4.97 -5.63 0.18
N GLY A 234 -4.26 -6.52 0.88
CA GLY A 234 -3.41 -7.53 0.27
C GLY A 234 -4.19 -8.50 -0.64
N THR A 235 -5.37 -8.96 -0.21
CA THR A 235 -6.24 -9.80 -1.07
C THR A 235 -6.72 -9.04 -2.29
N ALA A 236 -7.16 -7.79 -2.14
CA ALA A 236 -7.60 -6.93 -3.23
C ALA A 236 -6.47 -6.68 -4.26
N ALA A 237 -5.26 -6.37 -3.78
CA ALA A 237 -4.08 -6.24 -4.63
C ALA A 237 -3.81 -7.53 -5.42
N SER A 238 -4.00 -8.71 -4.81
CA SER A 238 -3.81 -10.00 -5.48
C SER A 238 -4.83 -10.26 -6.61
N PHE A 239 -6.08 -9.76 -6.47
CA PHE A 239 -7.10 -9.82 -7.52
C PHE A 239 -6.78 -8.85 -8.66
N VAL A 240 -6.48 -7.59 -8.32
CA VAL A 240 -6.10 -6.57 -9.31
C VAL A 240 -4.96 -7.09 -10.16
N LEU A 241 -3.93 -7.68 -9.57
CA LEU A 241 -2.80 -8.25 -10.31
C LEU A 241 -3.15 -9.55 -11.05
N GLY A 242 -4.13 -10.31 -10.55
CA GLY A 242 -4.58 -11.58 -11.14
C GLY A 242 -5.15 -11.44 -12.53
N ASP A 243 -5.94 -10.39 -12.75
CA ASP A 243 -6.53 -10.09 -14.06
C ASP A 243 -5.48 -9.76 -15.14
N TRP A 244 -4.26 -9.37 -14.73
CA TRP A 244 -3.18 -8.96 -15.62
C TRP A 244 -2.03 -9.97 -15.73
N ARG A 245 -2.16 -11.16 -15.11
CA ARG A 245 -1.15 -12.22 -15.16
C ARG A 245 -1.01 -12.77 -16.58
N GLY A 246 0.13 -12.48 -17.22
CA GLY A 246 0.50 -13.05 -18.53
C GLY A 246 1.47 -12.22 -19.37
N ARG A 247 1.77 -10.97 -18.99
CA ARG A 247 2.49 -10.02 -19.88
C ARG A 247 3.75 -9.39 -19.30
N GLY A 248 4.46 -10.11 -18.42
CA GLY A 248 5.86 -9.83 -18.10
C GLY A 248 6.14 -8.56 -17.30
N ALA A 249 6.28 -8.71 -15.98
CA ALA A 249 7.27 -8.03 -15.12
C ALA A 249 7.01 -8.43 -13.66
N ALA A 250 7.57 -9.58 -13.26
CA ALA A 250 7.43 -10.11 -11.90
C ALA A 250 7.79 -9.09 -10.81
N ALA A 251 8.78 -8.22 -11.07
CA ALA A 251 9.19 -7.16 -10.17
C ALA A 251 8.12 -6.07 -9.97
N GLY A 252 7.42 -5.65 -11.03
CA GLY A 252 6.35 -4.66 -10.93
C GLY A 252 5.18 -5.18 -10.10
N GLY A 253 4.79 -6.44 -10.30
CA GLY A 253 3.77 -7.10 -9.49
C GLY A 253 4.15 -7.16 -8.01
N VAL A 254 5.40 -7.51 -7.69
CA VAL A 254 5.90 -7.54 -6.31
C VAL A 254 5.84 -6.15 -5.66
N ALA A 255 6.27 -5.11 -6.38
CA ALA A 255 6.23 -3.73 -5.89
C ALA A 255 4.80 -3.28 -5.57
N VAL A 256 3.86 -3.50 -6.50
CA VAL A 256 2.45 -3.13 -6.30
C VAL A 256 1.82 -3.94 -5.16
N GLU A 257 2.07 -5.25 -5.10
CA GLU A 257 1.50 -6.12 -4.06
C GLU A 257 2.02 -5.80 -2.65
N ALA A 258 3.24 -5.26 -2.55
CA ALA A 258 3.82 -4.84 -1.28
C ALA A 258 3.36 -3.43 -0.85
N VAL A 259 3.37 -2.46 -1.78
CA VAL A 259 3.16 -1.04 -1.46
C VAL A 259 1.70 -0.64 -1.48
N LEU A 260 0.86 -1.23 -2.35
CA LEU A 260 -0.55 -0.87 -2.43
C LEU A 260 -1.32 -1.14 -1.12
N PRO A 261 -1.15 -2.29 -0.43
CA PRO A 261 -1.81 -2.51 0.86
C PRO A 261 -1.39 -1.51 1.94
N LEU A 262 -0.11 -1.11 1.93
CA LEU A 262 0.41 -0.09 2.85
C LEU A 262 -0.24 1.28 2.58
N ALA A 263 -0.39 1.67 1.31
CA ALA A 263 -1.11 2.87 0.92
C ALA A 263 -2.57 2.87 1.42
N VAL A 264 -3.26 1.72 1.30
CA VAL A 264 -4.64 1.57 1.78
C VAL A 264 -4.75 1.68 3.31
N CYS A 265 -3.70 1.33 4.05
CA CYS A 265 -3.69 1.46 5.51
C CYS A 265 -3.49 2.91 5.98
N ALA A 266 -2.86 3.78 5.18
CA ALA A 266 -2.59 5.18 5.54
C ALA A 266 -3.82 5.99 6.02
N PRO A 267 -4.98 5.99 5.33
CA PRO A 267 -6.17 6.69 5.84
C PRO A 267 -6.71 6.10 7.15
N VAL A 268 -6.51 4.80 7.39
CA VAL A 268 -6.93 4.15 8.65
C VAL A 268 -6.00 4.55 9.79
N LEU A 269 -4.70 4.64 9.52
CA LEU A 269 -3.71 5.16 10.48
C LEU A 269 -4.05 6.59 10.90
N LEU A 270 -4.40 7.45 9.94
CA LEU A 270 -4.87 8.81 10.23
C LEU A 270 -6.17 8.79 11.06
N ALA A 271 -7.15 7.97 10.68
CA ALA A 271 -8.42 7.90 11.39
C ALA A 271 -8.26 7.43 12.85
N LEU A 272 -7.35 6.49 13.11
CA LEU A 272 -7.04 6.02 14.46
C LEU A 272 -6.27 7.03 15.31
N ALA A 273 -5.59 7.99 14.68
CA ALA A 273 -4.81 8.99 15.39
C ALA A 273 -5.64 10.19 15.88
N VAL A 274 -6.83 10.39 15.30
CA VAL A 274 -7.74 11.50 15.63
C VAL A 274 -8.78 11.08 16.68
N VAL A 275 -8.76 9.82 17.13
CA VAL A 275 -9.67 9.24 18.14
C VAL A 275 -8.99 9.19 19.49
#